data_AF-A0A4D6DKC6-F1
#
_entry.id   AF-A0A4D6DKC6-F1
#
_cell.length_a   1.000
_cell.length_b   1.000
_cell.length_c   1.000
_cell.angle_alpha   90.00
_cell.angle_beta   90.00
_cell.angle_gamma   90.00
#
_symmetry.space_group_name_H-M   'P 1'
#
loop_
_entity.id
_entity.type
_entity.pdbx_description
1 polymer ?
#
loop_
_entity_poly.entity_id
_entity_poly.type
_entity_poly.pdbx_seq_one_letter_code
_entity_poly.pdbx_strand_id
1 'polypeptide(L)'
;GGGKTPVSMKRYDSPLVMHHFDIRAWVTMSQQDEVREMLLSILGCATYISKEKYEKRDEELREQVYRSLKGKRYLIVLDDMWDTEAWDDLKRAFPDDKNGSRVMLTSRLTDVADHACQDTDPHNMRCLKEDESWDLLSSKLLEDEPCPL
;
A
#
# COMPACT_ATOMS: atom_id res chain seq x y z
N GLY A 1 17.25 0.89 15.68
CA GLY A 1 18.00 0.34 14.54
C GLY A 1 17.49 -1.05 14.25
N GLY A 2 16.77 -1.25 13.16
CA GLY A 2 16.15 -2.52 12.81
C GLY A 2 16.37 -2.83 11.33
N GLY A 3 17.21 -3.82 11.05
CA GLY A 3 17.54 -4.26 9.69
C GLY A 3 16.47 -5.17 9.08
N LYS A 4 15.23 -4.68 8.98
CA LYS A 4 14.03 -5.50 8.71
C LYS A 4 13.29 -5.15 7.41
N THR A 5 13.42 -3.93 6.90
CA THR A 5 13.04 -3.53 5.54
C THR A 5 13.70 -4.35 4.41
N PRO A 6 14.97 -4.81 4.50
CA PRO A 6 15.65 -5.48 3.38
C PRO A 6 15.07 -6.84 2.96
N VAL A 7 14.45 -7.57 3.88
CA VAL A 7 13.89 -8.91 3.60
C VAL A 7 12.58 -8.81 2.85
N SER A 8 11.71 -7.90 3.28
CA SER A 8 10.42 -7.61 2.62
C SER A 8 10.63 -6.98 1.24
N MET A 9 11.68 -6.18 1.07
CA MET A 9 12.00 -5.54 -0.21
C MET A 9 12.46 -6.54 -1.30
N LYS A 10 13.32 -7.51 -0.97
CA LYS A 10 13.73 -8.58 -1.91
C LYS A 10 12.56 -9.42 -2.43
N ARG A 11 11.51 -9.52 -1.64
CA ARG A 11 10.33 -10.34 -1.87
C ARG A 11 9.27 -9.57 -2.68
N TYR A 12 9.10 -8.27 -2.41
CA TYR A 12 8.32 -7.33 -3.21
C TYR A 12 8.77 -7.26 -4.69
N ASP A 13 10.07 -7.40 -4.93
CA ASP A 13 10.67 -7.44 -6.28
C ASP A 13 10.67 -8.83 -6.93
N SER A 14 9.95 -9.82 -6.36
CA SER A 14 9.85 -11.14 -6.98
C SER A 14 9.06 -11.08 -8.30
N PRO A 15 9.46 -11.86 -9.33
CA PRO A 15 8.79 -11.85 -10.63
C PRO A 15 7.29 -12.13 -10.56
N LEU A 16 6.84 -12.97 -9.62
CA LEU A 16 5.44 -13.28 -9.41
C LEU A 16 4.63 -12.04 -9.01
N VAL A 17 5.16 -11.24 -8.08
CA VAL A 17 4.51 -10.00 -7.64
C VAL A 17 4.59 -8.92 -8.70
N MET A 18 5.71 -8.86 -9.44
CA MET A 18 5.84 -7.96 -10.59
C MET A 18 4.82 -8.24 -11.69
N HIS A 19 4.50 -9.51 -11.94
CA HIS A 19 3.55 -9.91 -12.97
C HIS A 19 2.09 -9.80 -12.51
N HIS A 20 1.82 -10.02 -11.22
CA HIS A 20 0.47 -10.03 -10.69
C HIS A 20 -0.11 -8.62 -10.52
N PHE A 21 0.70 -7.61 -10.18
CA PHE A 21 0.23 -6.26 -9.88
C PHE A 21 0.67 -5.25 -10.94
N ASP A 22 -0.29 -4.53 -11.51
CA ASP A 22 -0.06 -3.46 -12.50
C ASP A 22 0.68 -2.27 -11.88
N ILE A 23 0.36 -1.94 -10.64
CA ILE A 23 0.97 -0.84 -9.89
C ILE A 23 1.50 -1.36 -8.58
N ARG A 24 2.72 -0.98 -8.26
CA ARG A 24 3.34 -1.30 -6.97
C ARG A 24 3.99 -0.04 -6.43
N ALA A 25 3.74 0.28 -5.16
CA ALA A 25 4.41 1.36 -4.46
C ALA A 25 4.87 0.91 -3.07
N TRP A 26 6.06 1.37 -2.66
CA TRP A 26 6.55 1.24 -1.30
C TRP A 26 6.84 2.65 -0.78
N VAL A 27 6.10 3.07 0.24
CA VAL A 27 6.21 4.39 0.84
C VAL A 27 6.62 4.20 2.29
N THR A 28 7.80 4.70 2.64
CA THR A 28 8.23 4.76 4.05
C THR A 28 7.79 6.08 4.64
N MET A 29 7.24 5.99 5.84
CA MET A 29 6.61 7.02 6.62
C MET A 29 7.60 7.56 7.66
N SER A 30 8.13 8.76 7.45
CA SER A 30 8.82 9.50 8.51
C SER A 30 7.80 10.24 9.36
N GLN A 31 7.98 10.33 10.69
CA GLN A 31 7.05 11.05 11.60
C GLN A 31 6.75 12.52 11.19
N GLN A 32 7.51 13.08 10.24
CA GLN A 32 7.37 14.44 9.73
C GLN A 32 6.73 14.49 8.34
N ASP A 33 6.45 13.35 7.71
CA ASP A 33 5.94 13.31 6.34
C ASP A 33 4.45 13.66 6.32
N GLU A 34 4.09 14.68 5.55
CA GLU A 34 2.69 15.03 5.35
C GLU A 34 2.01 13.99 4.43
N VAL A 35 0.70 13.75 4.63
CA VAL A 35 -0.13 12.90 3.74
C VAL A 35 0.08 13.22 2.26
N ARG A 36 0.34 14.49 1.98
CA ARG A 36 0.74 15.00 0.67
C ARG A 36 1.92 14.26 0.04
N GLU A 37 3.01 14.08 0.77
CA GLU A 37 4.23 13.44 0.25
C GLU A 37 3.99 11.97 -0.08
N MET A 38 3.10 11.31 0.67
CA MET A 38 2.67 9.95 0.38
C MET A 38 1.85 9.88 -0.92
N LEU A 39 0.91 10.79 -1.10
CA LEU A 39 0.12 10.88 -2.33
C LEU A 39 1.02 11.11 -3.54
N LEU A 40 2.00 12.00 -3.42
CA LEU A 40 3.00 12.26 -4.46
C LEU A 40 3.87 11.04 -4.75
N SER A 41 4.34 10.34 -3.72
CA SER A 41 5.14 9.11 -3.88
C SER A 41 4.37 8.02 -4.62
N ILE A 42 3.11 7.78 -4.25
CA ILE A 42 2.25 6.79 -4.93
C ILE A 42 1.99 7.22 -6.38
N LEU A 43 1.71 8.51 -6.62
CA LEU A 43 1.53 9.05 -7.97
C LEU A 43 2.76 8.85 -8.85
N GLY A 44 3.96 8.94 -8.28
CA GLY A 44 5.21 8.70 -9.00
C GLY A 44 5.42 7.26 -9.42
N CYS A 45 4.93 6.31 -8.63
CA CYS A 45 4.93 4.91 -9.01
C CYS A 45 3.84 4.58 -10.05
N ALA A 46 2.69 5.26 -9.99
CA ALA A 46 1.56 4.99 -10.87
C ALA A 46 1.61 5.74 -12.22
N THR A 47 2.25 6.90 -12.26
CA THR A 47 2.22 7.85 -13.39
C THR A 47 3.48 8.73 -13.43
N TYR A 48 3.68 9.44 -14.54
CA TYR A 48 4.71 10.49 -14.61
C TYR A 48 4.36 11.68 -13.68
N ILE A 49 5.31 12.14 -12.86
CA ILE A 49 5.15 13.36 -12.06
C ILE A 49 5.62 14.57 -12.86
N SER A 50 4.72 15.52 -13.11
CA SER A 50 5.07 16.85 -13.62
C SER A 50 5.18 17.86 -12.49
N LYS A 51 5.91 18.96 -12.71
CA LYS A 51 6.05 20.05 -11.73
C LYS A 51 4.69 20.61 -11.28
N GLU A 52 3.71 20.62 -12.18
CA GLU A 52 2.33 21.04 -11.92
C GLU A 52 1.65 20.21 -10.82
N LYS A 53 2.01 18.93 -10.63
CA LYS A 53 1.43 18.12 -9.55
C LYS A 53 1.87 18.60 -8.16
N TYR A 54 3.05 19.20 -8.01
CA TYR A 54 3.51 19.76 -6.74
C TYR A 54 2.77 21.03 -6.32
N GLU A 55 2.01 21.66 -7.23
CA GLU A 55 1.23 22.88 -6.95
C GLU A 55 -0.24 22.57 -6.62
N LYS A 56 -0.66 21.30 -6.77
CA LYS A 56 -2.06 20.89 -6.54
C LYS A 56 -2.40 20.79 -5.06
N ARG A 57 -3.67 20.99 -4.72
CA ARG A 57 -4.20 20.78 -3.37
C ARG A 57 -4.24 19.28 -3.05
N ASP A 58 -4.20 18.94 -1.76
CA ASP A 58 -4.17 17.52 -1.33
C ASP A 58 -5.40 16.73 -1.80
N GLU A 59 -6.57 17.37 -1.85
CA GLU A 59 -7.78 16.76 -2.43
C GLU A 59 -7.60 16.35 -3.89
N GLU A 60 -6.97 17.21 -4.69
CA GLU A 60 -6.72 16.95 -6.10
C GLU A 60 -5.63 15.88 -6.30
N LEU A 61 -4.66 15.81 -5.39
CA LEU A 61 -3.68 14.73 -5.37
C LEU A 61 -4.36 13.39 -5.05
N ARG A 62 -5.25 13.38 -4.06
CA ARG A 62 -6.01 12.19 -3.66
C ARG A 62 -6.87 11.67 -4.81
N GLU A 63 -7.60 12.56 -5.47
CA GLU A 63 -8.42 12.20 -6.62
C GLU A 63 -7.55 11.62 -7.76
N GLN A 64 -6.36 12.17 -7.99
CA GLN A 64 -5.45 11.63 -9.00
C GLN A 64 -4.90 10.26 -8.62
N VAL A 65 -4.55 10.03 -7.35
CA VAL A 65 -4.15 8.68 -6.89
C VAL A 65 -5.30 7.71 -7.17
N TYR A 66 -6.50 8.05 -6.74
CA TYR A 66 -7.70 7.23 -6.95
C TYR A 66 -7.89 6.89 -8.43
N ARG A 67 -7.90 7.90 -9.31
CA ARG A 67 -8.06 7.71 -10.76
C ARG A 67 -6.92 6.91 -11.39
N SER A 68 -5.70 7.04 -10.87
CA SER A 68 -4.53 6.31 -11.40
C SER A 68 -4.55 4.82 -11.04
N LEU A 69 -5.16 4.48 -9.90
CA LEU A 69 -5.32 3.12 -9.38
C LEU A 69 -6.60 2.44 -9.89
N LYS A 70 -7.64 3.21 -10.22
CA LYS A 70 -8.93 2.68 -10.65
C LYS A 70 -8.81 1.72 -11.82
N GLY A 71 -9.41 0.54 -11.68
CA GLY A 71 -9.43 -0.54 -12.67
C GLY A 71 -8.14 -1.36 -12.74
N LYS A 72 -7.09 -0.98 -12.02
CA LYS A 72 -5.80 -1.67 -12.00
C LYS A 72 -5.64 -2.49 -10.72
N ARG A 73 -4.90 -3.59 -10.79
CA ARG A 73 -4.55 -4.37 -9.61
C ARG A 73 -3.29 -3.78 -8.99
N TYR A 74 -3.39 -3.23 -7.77
CA TYR A 74 -2.28 -2.58 -7.10
C TYR A 74 -1.84 -3.27 -5.80
N LEU A 75 -0.54 -3.16 -5.49
CA LEU A 75 0.03 -3.50 -4.19
C LEU A 75 0.77 -2.28 -3.64
N ILE A 76 0.23 -1.66 -2.59
CA ILE A 76 0.83 -0.48 -1.96
C ILE A 76 1.28 -0.87 -0.55
N VAL A 77 2.56 -0.66 -0.25
CA VAL A 77 3.13 -0.85 1.09
C VAL A 77 3.35 0.51 1.73
N LEU A 78 2.73 0.72 2.88
CA LEU A 78 2.85 1.90 3.73
C LEU A 78 3.62 1.51 4.99
N ASP A 79 4.90 1.83 5.03
CA ASP A 79 5.83 1.33 6.04
C ASP A 79 6.09 2.37 7.13
N ASP A 80 5.92 2.01 8.41
CA ASP A 80 6.14 2.86 9.62
C ASP A 80 5.05 3.94 9.87
N MET A 81 3.77 3.62 9.63
CA MET A 81 2.63 4.52 9.91
C MET A 81 2.58 4.93 11.38
N TRP A 82 2.44 6.23 11.66
CA TRP A 82 2.48 6.77 13.02
C TRP A 82 1.16 7.38 13.50
N ASP A 83 0.15 7.53 12.64
CA ASP A 83 -1.08 8.24 12.98
C ASP A 83 -2.33 7.62 12.33
N THR A 84 -3.41 7.56 13.10
CA THR A 84 -4.68 6.96 12.68
C THR A 84 -5.48 7.89 11.77
N GLU A 85 -5.43 9.20 12.01
CA GLU A 85 -6.13 10.19 11.18
C GLU A 85 -5.49 10.27 9.78
N ALA A 86 -4.15 10.24 9.71
CA ALA A 86 -3.40 10.16 8.47
C ALA A 86 -3.78 8.91 7.66
N TRP A 87 -3.97 7.76 8.31
CA TRP A 87 -4.50 6.57 7.65
C TRP A 87 -5.92 6.79 7.13
N ASP A 88 -6.81 7.35 7.94
CA ASP A 88 -8.21 7.58 7.58
C ASP A 88 -8.40 8.56 6.42
N ASP A 89 -7.48 9.50 6.28
CA ASP A 89 -7.45 10.46 5.17
C ASP A 89 -6.82 9.87 3.90
N LEU A 90 -5.75 9.08 4.07
CA LEU A 90 -5.07 8.44 2.95
C LEU A 90 -5.91 7.31 2.34
N LYS A 91 -6.61 6.50 3.16
CA LYS A 91 -7.35 5.33 2.68
C LYS A 91 -8.42 5.67 1.65
N ARG A 92 -8.94 6.90 1.69
CA ARG A 92 -9.91 7.45 0.71
C ARG A 92 -9.34 7.56 -0.71
N ALA A 93 -8.02 7.53 -0.87
CA ALA A 93 -7.34 7.52 -2.17
C ALA A 93 -7.39 6.16 -2.87
N PHE A 94 -7.75 5.08 -2.17
CA PHE A 94 -7.62 3.71 -2.67
C PHE A 94 -8.98 3.14 -3.12
N PRO A 95 -9.19 2.91 -4.43
CA PRO A 95 -10.41 2.30 -4.93
C PRO A 95 -10.46 0.80 -4.63
N ASP A 96 -11.55 0.33 -4.01
CA ASP A 96 -11.84 -1.10 -3.95
C ASP A 96 -12.66 -1.54 -5.17
N ASP A 97 -11.95 -2.01 -6.21
CA ASP A 97 -12.55 -2.60 -7.41
C ASP A 97 -12.78 -4.11 -7.28
N LYS A 98 -12.54 -4.70 -6.11
CA LYS A 98 -12.66 -6.14 -5.85
C LYS A 98 -11.84 -6.99 -6.82
N ASN A 99 -10.73 -6.44 -7.32
CA ASN A 99 -9.91 -7.06 -8.35
C ASN A 99 -8.65 -7.73 -7.81
N GLY A 100 -8.52 -7.86 -6.48
CA GLY A 100 -7.31 -8.42 -5.84
C GLY A 100 -6.29 -7.38 -5.38
N SER A 101 -6.57 -6.08 -5.51
CA SER A 101 -5.71 -5.02 -4.98
C SER A 101 -5.51 -5.12 -3.46
N ARG A 102 -4.35 -4.68 -2.98
CA ARG A 102 -3.93 -4.75 -1.56
C ARG A 102 -3.22 -3.47 -1.13
N VAL A 103 -3.52 -3.02 0.09
CA VAL A 103 -2.72 -2.03 0.82
C VAL A 103 -2.19 -2.73 2.07
N MET A 104 -0.88 -2.71 2.25
CA MET A 104 -0.21 -3.29 3.42
C MET A 104 0.33 -2.16 4.27
N LEU A 105 -0.10 -2.08 5.52
CA LEU A 105 0.32 -1.06 6.47
C LEU A 105 1.18 -1.73 7.55
N THR A 106 2.35 -1.16 7.82
CA THR A 106 3.18 -1.52 8.98
C THR A 106 3.22 -0.33 9.94
N SER A 107 3.22 -0.61 11.24
CA SER A 107 3.34 0.41 12.28
C SER A 107 4.08 -0.16 13.48
N ARG A 108 4.80 0.71 14.19
CA ARG A 108 5.37 0.39 15.53
C ARG A 108 4.39 0.68 16.66
N LEU A 109 3.28 1.34 16.36
CA LEU A 109 2.26 1.76 17.31
C LEU A 109 1.08 0.80 17.22
N THR A 110 0.84 0.06 18.31
CA THR A 110 -0.19 -0.99 18.33
C THR A 110 -1.60 -0.43 18.12
N ASP A 111 -1.88 0.76 18.64
CA ASP A 111 -3.14 1.48 18.43
C ASP A 111 -3.38 1.83 16.95
N VAL A 112 -2.35 2.27 16.23
CA VAL A 112 -2.44 2.52 14.78
C VAL A 112 -2.72 1.24 14.02
N ALA A 113 -2.00 0.16 14.36
CA ALA A 113 -2.26 -1.15 13.76
C ALA A 113 -3.68 -1.63 14.06
N ASP A 114 -4.11 -1.59 15.31
CA ASP A 114 -5.44 -2.05 15.71
C ASP A 114 -6.55 -1.22 15.05
N HIS A 115 -6.39 0.11 14.94
CA HIS A 115 -7.34 0.99 14.26
C HIS A 115 -7.48 0.66 12.77
N ALA A 116 -6.35 0.51 12.07
CA ALA A 116 -6.34 0.14 10.65
C ALA A 116 -6.98 -1.25 10.40
N CYS A 117 -6.92 -2.13 11.40
CA CYS A 117 -7.49 -3.47 11.38
C CYS A 117 -8.97 -3.54 11.78
N GLN A 118 -9.54 -2.53 12.43
CA GLN A 118 -10.95 -2.54 12.87
C GLN A 118 -11.95 -2.30 11.75
N ASP A 119 -11.56 -1.59 10.70
CA ASP A 119 -12.40 -1.25 9.55
C ASP A 119 -12.50 -2.36 8.47
N THR A 120 -12.18 -3.62 8.80
CA THR A 120 -12.03 -4.70 7.80
C THR A 120 -13.19 -5.69 7.72
N ASP A 121 -13.62 -6.02 6.49
CA ASP A 121 -14.19 -7.34 6.12
C ASP A 121 -13.95 -7.60 4.60
N PRO A 122 -13.86 -8.85 4.07
CA PRO A 122 -13.05 -10.02 4.46
C PRO A 122 -11.80 -10.21 3.57
N HIS A 123 -11.52 -9.32 2.60
CA HIS A 123 -10.36 -9.47 1.73
C HIS A 123 -9.10 -8.80 2.29
N ASN A 124 -8.72 -9.28 3.48
CA ASN A 124 -7.33 -9.49 3.87
C ASN A 124 -6.49 -8.21 4.07
N MET A 125 -6.96 -7.27 4.86
CA MET A 125 -6.11 -6.23 5.45
C MET A 125 -5.78 -6.60 6.90
N ARG A 126 -4.94 -7.63 7.08
CA ARG A 126 -4.35 -7.90 8.39
C ARG A 126 -3.12 -7.01 8.54
N CYS A 127 -3.07 -6.24 9.61
CA CYS A 127 -1.90 -5.56 10.11
C CYS A 127 -0.97 -6.67 10.60
N LEU A 128 0.04 -6.97 9.81
CA LEU A 128 0.92 -8.08 10.04
C LEU A 128 2.14 -7.55 10.80
N LYS A 129 2.59 -8.31 11.80
CA LYS A 129 3.92 -8.07 12.35
C LYS A 129 4.93 -8.17 11.21
N GLU A 130 6.04 -7.46 11.35
CA GLU A 130 7.08 -7.28 10.33
C GLU A 130 7.49 -8.58 9.60
N ASP A 131 7.41 -9.71 10.30
CA ASP A 131 7.79 -11.05 9.83
C ASP A 131 6.62 -11.81 9.17
N GLU A 132 5.37 -11.52 9.54
CA GLU A 132 4.17 -12.25 9.11
C GLU A 132 3.61 -11.72 7.77
N SER A 133 3.96 -10.49 7.40
CA SER A 133 3.41 -9.75 6.26
C SER A 133 3.52 -10.49 4.93
N TRP A 134 4.71 -11.01 4.66
CA TRP A 134 5.01 -11.59 3.36
C TRP A 134 4.56 -13.04 3.23
N ASP A 135 4.63 -13.80 4.32
CA ASP A 135 4.26 -15.22 4.28
C ASP A 135 2.74 -15.34 4.04
N LEU A 136 1.93 -14.44 4.62
CA LEU A 136 0.50 -14.35 4.32
C LEU A 136 0.21 -13.88 2.88
N LEU A 137 0.95 -12.89 2.39
CA LEU A 137 0.78 -12.41 1.01
C LEU A 137 1.15 -13.50 0.01
N SER A 138 2.22 -14.24 0.26
CA SER A 138 2.69 -15.33 -0.60
C SER A 138 1.70 -16.49 -0.63
N SER A 139 1.16 -16.92 0.52
CA SER A 139 0.18 -18.02 0.52
C SER A 139 -1.09 -17.64 -0.24
N LYS A 140 -1.59 -16.41 -0.06
CA LYS A 140 -2.80 -15.93 -0.74
C LYS A 140 -2.62 -15.71 -2.25
N LEU A 141 -1.46 -15.21 -2.67
CA LEU A 141 -1.15 -15.04 -4.11
C LEU A 141 -0.96 -16.37 -4.84
N LEU A 142 -0.51 -17.41 -4.12
CA LEU A 142 -0.33 -18.76 -4.68
C LEU A 142 -1.62 -19.60 -4.64
N GLU A 143 -2.61 -19.23 -3.84
CA GLU A 143 -3.93 -19.87 -3.80
C GLU A 143 -4.83 -19.52 -5.01
N ASP A 144 -4.53 -18.45 -5.76
CA ASP A 144 -5.29 -18.01 -6.94
C ASP A 144 -4.87 -18.71 -8.25
N GLU A 145 -3.99 -19.71 -8.21
CA GLU A 145 -3.71 -20.60 -9.35
C GLU A 145 -4.51 -21.91 -9.19
N PRO A 146 -5.68 -22.09 -9.84
CA PRO A 146 -6.12 -23.44 -10.16
C PRO A 146 -5.11 -24.00 -11.16
N CYS A 147 -4.27 -24.94 -10.72
CA CYS A 147 -3.46 -25.73 -11.64
C CYS A 147 -4.36 -26.25 -12.77
N PRO A 148 -4.09 -25.92 -14.04
CA PRO A 148 -4.67 -26.71 -15.12
C PRO A 148 -4.07 -28.11 -15.03
N LEU A 149 -4.94 -29.12 -15.00
CA LEU A 149 -4.60 -30.54 -15.05
C LEU A 149 -3.66 -30.87 -16.22
#